data_AF-A0A2H0VXN9-F1
#
_entry.id   AF-A0A2H0VXN9-F1
#
_cell.length_a   1.000
_cell.length_b   1.000
_cell.length_c   1.000
_cell.angle_alpha   90.00
_cell.angle_beta   90.00
_cell.angle_gamma   90.00
#
_symmetry.space_group_name_H-M   'P 1'
#
loop_
_entity.id
_entity.type
_entity.pdbx_description
1 polymer ?
#
loop_
_entity_poly.entity_id
_entity_poly.type
_entity_poly.pdbx_seq_one_letter_code
_entity_poly.pdbx_strand_id
1 'polypeptide(L)'
;MQNKIKYCLPIQAKTLEEIETRISKKADIIEIWLDHLHEIDFAKLKSLRRKVGKPFLYVCKGKREKGLFRGTEKERIEVLIKATSCGDYIDVDIRTDKALIKKLALSAKKLIISYHNFE
;
A
#
# COMPACT_ATOMS: atom_id res chain seq x y z
N MET A 1 21.03 -5.86 -18.20
CA MET A 1 20.89 -6.43 -16.84
C MET A 1 19.62 -7.27 -16.81
N GLN A 2 19.70 -8.55 -16.48
CA GLN A 2 18.49 -9.38 -16.33
C GLN A 2 17.68 -8.85 -15.15
N ASN A 3 16.42 -8.47 -15.38
CA ASN A 3 15.51 -8.11 -14.30
C ASN A 3 15.25 -9.35 -13.46
N LYS A 4 15.88 -9.42 -12.28
CA LYS A 4 15.61 -10.46 -11.29
C LYS A 4 14.17 -10.30 -10.80
N ILE A 5 13.40 -11.40 -10.80
CA ILE A 5 12.06 -11.45 -10.22
C ILE A 5 12.16 -11.04 -8.75
N LYS A 6 11.24 -10.16 -8.31
CA LYS A 6 11.13 -9.73 -6.92
C LYS A 6 9.96 -10.44 -6.24
N TYR A 7 10.17 -10.90 -5.02
CA TYR A 7 9.13 -11.49 -4.18
C TYR A 7 8.49 -10.42 -3.30
N CYS A 8 7.19 -10.21 -3.45
CA CYS A 8 6.40 -9.31 -2.62
C CYS A 8 5.65 -10.11 -1.54
N LEU A 9 5.74 -9.69 -0.28
CA LEU A 9 5.02 -10.31 0.83
C LEU A 9 3.81 -9.45 1.21
N PRO A 10 2.57 -9.89 0.92
CA PRO A 10 1.37 -9.21 1.37
C PRO A 10 1.14 -9.43 2.86
N ILE A 11 0.89 -8.35 3.59
CA ILE A 11 0.58 -8.35 5.02
C ILE A 11 -0.76 -7.63 5.23
N GLN A 12 -1.76 -8.44 5.58
CA GLN A 12 -3.05 -8.02 6.10
C GLN A 12 -3.02 -8.17 7.62
N ALA A 13 -2.95 -7.04 8.34
CA ALA A 13 -2.80 -6.99 9.79
C ALA A 13 -3.65 -5.87 10.37
N LYS A 14 -4.06 -6.01 11.64
CA LYS A 14 -4.90 -5.05 12.36
C LYS A 14 -4.07 -3.95 13.04
N THR A 15 -2.83 -4.25 13.41
CA THR A 15 -1.92 -3.32 14.10
C THR A 15 -0.50 -3.35 13.52
N LEU A 16 0.32 -2.35 13.87
CA LEU A 16 1.71 -2.26 13.41
C LEU A 16 2.60 -3.35 14.02
N GLU A 17 2.34 -3.75 15.26
CA GLU A 17 3.06 -4.83 15.94
C GLU A 17 2.84 -6.15 15.19
N GLU A 18 1.61 -6.40 14.74
CA GLU A 18 1.29 -7.56 13.91
C GLU A 18 1.98 -7.50 12.55
N ILE A 19 2.09 -6.32 11.92
CA ILE A 19 2.90 -6.16 10.70
C ILE A 19 4.34 -6.58 10.97
N GLU A 20 4.96 -6.04 12.03
CA GLU A 20 6.37 -6.27 12.33
C GLU A 20 6.69 -7.76 12.53
N THR A 21 5.83 -8.48 13.26
CA THR A 21 6.01 -9.94 13.48
C THR A 21 5.91 -10.79 12.21
N ARG A 22 5.22 -10.30 11.17
CA ARG A 22 5.00 -11.02 9.90
C ARG A 22 6.05 -10.73 8.84
N ILE A 23 6.90 -9.72 9.04
CA ILE A 23 7.93 -9.35 8.06
C ILE A 23 8.96 -10.47 7.89
N SER A 24 9.15 -10.92 6.65
CA SER A 24 10.14 -11.94 6.30
C SER A 24 11.41 -11.33 5.71
N LYS A 25 12.56 -11.85 6.15
CA LYS A 25 13.87 -11.56 5.54
C LYS A 25 13.98 -12.06 4.09
N LYS A 26 13.14 -13.00 3.65
CA LYS A 26 13.15 -13.54 2.28
C LYS A 26 12.42 -12.67 1.24
N ALA A 27 11.55 -11.76 1.67
CA ALA A 27 10.79 -10.90 0.76
C ALA A 27 11.64 -9.74 0.22
N ASP A 28 11.52 -9.39 -1.05
CA ASP A 28 12.18 -8.21 -1.62
C ASP A 28 11.36 -6.93 -1.37
N ILE A 29 10.05 -7.06 -1.27
CA ILE A 29 9.09 -5.96 -1.04
C ILE A 29 8.10 -6.39 0.04
N ILE A 30 7.75 -5.47 0.93
CA ILE A 30 6.69 -5.68 1.92
C ILE A 30 5.46 -4.91 1.47
N GLU A 31 4.35 -5.60 1.25
CA GLU A 31 3.08 -5.00 0.88
C GLU A 31 2.17 -4.91 2.11
N ILE A 32 1.72 -3.70 2.44
CA ILE A 32 0.89 -3.44 3.62
C ILE A 32 -0.50 -2.99 3.16
N TRP A 33 -1.51 -3.74 3.61
CA TRP A 33 -2.92 -3.49 3.35
C TRP A 33 -3.47 -2.52 4.39
N LEU A 34 -3.44 -1.22 4.07
CA LEU A 34 -3.82 -0.14 4.98
C LEU A 34 -5.29 -0.22 5.39
N ASP A 35 -6.16 -0.77 4.54
CA ASP A 35 -7.57 -0.93 4.83
C ASP A 35 -7.87 -2.00 5.89
N HIS A 36 -6.89 -2.82 6.27
CA HIS A 36 -7.01 -3.80 7.36
C HIS A 36 -6.59 -3.25 8.73
N LEU A 37 -5.87 -2.12 8.76
CA LEU A 37 -5.41 -1.52 10.01
C LEU A 37 -6.56 -0.84 10.75
N HIS A 38 -6.61 -1.02 12.08
CA HIS A 38 -7.56 -0.26 12.91
C HIS A 38 -7.22 1.24 12.93
N GLU A 39 -5.92 1.56 12.95
CA GLU A 39 -5.39 2.92 12.93
C GLU A 39 -4.11 2.97 12.09
N ILE A 40 -3.96 4.02 11.28
CA ILE A 40 -2.80 4.21 10.41
C ILE A 40 -1.90 5.30 10.97
N ASP A 41 -0.78 4.89 11.56
CA ASP A 41 0.29 5.81 11.98
C ASP A 41 1.42 5.81 10.93
N PHE A 42 1.41 6.81 10.05
CA PHE A 42 2.41 6.96 8.99
C PHE A 42 3.82 7.23 9.53
N ALA A 43 3.96 7.83 10.71
CA ALA A 43 5.28 8.10 11.31
C ALA A 43 5.92 6.81 11.82
N LYS A 44 5.13 5.94 12.47
CA LYS A 44 5.59 4.60 12.88
C LYS A 44 5.84 3.71 11.67
N LEU A 45 4.98 3.73 10.65
CA LEU A 45 5.20 3.01 9.40
C LEU A 45 6.50 3.45 8.69
N LYS A 46 6.79 4.75 8.66
CA LYS A 46 8.07 5.28 8.15
C LYS A 46 9.27 4.77 8.96
N SER A 47 9.14 4.71 10.28
CA SER A 47 10.19 4.19 11.16
C SER A 47 10.39 2.68 10.97
N LEU A 48 9.31 1.91 10.83
CA LEU A 48 9.35 0.48 10.52
C LEU A 48 10.01 0.21 9.17
N ARG A 49 9.62 0.93 8.12
CA ARG A 49 10.27 0.82 6.79
C ARG A 49 11.77 1.08 6.86
N ARG A 50 12.21 2.08 7.62
CA ARG A 50 13.64 2.36 7.85
C ARG A 50 14.33 1.22 8.60
N LYS A 51 13.72 0.71 9.67
CA LYS A 51 14.24 -0.42 10.47
C LYS A 51 14.39 -1.70 9.65
N VAL A 52 13.40 -2.00 8.81
CA VAL A 52 13.36 -3.22 7.98
C VAL A 52 14.35 -3.12 6.82
N GLY A 53 14.61 -1.91 6.31
CA GLY A 53 15.57 -1.68 5.23
C GLY A 53 15.12 -2.20 3.87
N LYS A 54 13.81 -2.44 3.68
CA LYS A 54 13.22 -2.94 2.43
C LYS A 54 12.17 -1.97 1.88
N PRO A 55 11.93 -1.97 0.56
CA PRO A 55 10.85 -1.19 -0.03
C PRO A 55 9.48 -1.59 0.48
N PHE A 56 8.64 -0.60 0.77
CA PHE A 56 7.24 -0.82 1.14
C PHE A 56 6.31 -0.46 -0.01
N LEU A 57 5.38 -1.37 -0.29
CA LEU A 57 4.21 -1.15 -1.15
C LEU A 57 3.00 -0.93 -0.24
N TYR A 58 2.32 0.21 -0.40
CA TYR A 58 1.06 0.43 0.30
C TYR A 58 -0.12 0.22 -0.64
N VAL A 59 -1.11 -0.52 -0.15
CA VAL A 59 -2.40 -0.72 -0.81
C VAL A 59 -3.51 -0.31 0.15
N CYS A 60 -4.60 0.23 -0.40
CA CYS A 60 -5.81 0.54 0.37
C CYS A 60 -7.00 0.23 -0.54
N LYS A 61 -7.56 -0.96 -0.36
CA LYS A 61 -8.58 -1.50 -1.25
C LYS A 61 -9.97 -1.03 -0.84
N GLY A 62 -10.70 -0.50 -1.83
CA GLY A 62 -12.11 -0.15 -1.67
C GLY A 62 -13.02 -1.37 -1.80
N LYS A 63 -14.32 -1.18 -1.55
CA LYS A 63 -15.35 -2.24 -1.62
C LYS A 63 -15.37 -3.00 -2.95
N ARG A 64 -15.11 -2.31 -4.08
CA ARG A 64 -15.06 -2.92 -5.42
C ARG A 64 -13.96 -3.97 -5.58
N GLU A 65 -12.88 -3.85 -4.80
CA GLU A 65 -11.77 -4.81 -4.80
C GLU A 65 -11.85 -5.79 -3.62
N LYS A 66 -13.04 -5.96 -3.01
CA LYS A 66 -13.28 -6.75 -1.80
C LYS A 66 -12.41 -6.32 -0.60
N GLY A 67 -11.94 -5.06 -0.59
CA GLY A 67 -11.19 -4.47 0.51
C GLY A 67 -12.09 -4.06 1.69
N LEU A 68 -11.44 -3.71 2.80
CA LEU A 68 -12.10 -3.39 4.07
C LEU A 68 -12.27 -1.88 4.30
N PHE A 69 -11.87 -1.03 3.36
CA PHE A 69 -11.99 0.42 3.52
C PHE A 69 -13.46 0.85 3.53
N ARG A 70 -13.87 1.56 4.60
CA ARG A 70 -15.28 1.94 4.84
C ARG A 70 -15.63 3.38 4.47
N GLY A 71 -14.64 4.21 4.15
CA GLY A 71 -14.87 5.60 3.73
C GLY A 71 -15.21 5.73 2.24
N THR A 72 -15.33 6.98 1.80
CA THR A 72 -15.50 7.37 0.40
C THR A 72 -14.22 7.15 -0.42
N GLU A 73 -14.36 7.08 -1.74
CA GLU A 73 -13.19 6.97 -2.64
C GLU A 73 -12.22 8.17 -2.50
N LYS A 74 -12.72 9.37 -2.15
CA LYS A 74 -11.87 10.54 -1.90
C LYS A 74 -11.02 10.34 -0.65
N GLU A 75 -11.62 9.90 0.45
CA GLU A 75 -10.90 9.60 1.71
C GLU A 75 -9.90 8.46 1.52
N ARG A 76 -10.25 7.42 0.75
CA ARG A 76 -9.34 6.32 0.40
C ARG A 76 -8.08 6.83 -0.31
N ILE A 77 -8.28 7.75 -1.26
CA ILE A 77 -7.16 8.33 -2.02
C ILE A 77 -6.35 9.28 -1.15
N GLU A 78 -6.95 10.00 -0.21
CA GLU A 78 -6.19 10.78 0.78
C GLU A 78 -5.32 9.91 1.67
N VAL A 79 -5.79 8.73 2.08
CA VAL A 79 -4.96 7.73 2.78
C VAL A 79 -3.76 7.31 1.92
N LEU A 80 -3.98 7.01 0.64
CA LEU A 80 -2.91 6.65 -0.30
C LEU A 80 -1.93 7.80 -0.55
N ILE A 81 -2.41 9.04 -0.63
CA ILE A 81 -1.55 10.24 -0.74
C ILE A 81 -0.70 10.40 0.51
N LYS A 82 -1.26 10.24 1.72
CA LYS A 82 -0.47 10.28 2.96
C LYS A 82 0.60 9.19 2.97
N ALA A 83 0.28 8.00 2.46
CA ALA A 83 1.20 6.88 2.34
C ALA A 83 2.40 7.16 1.40
N THR A 84 2.30 8.10 0.44
CA THR A 84 3.44 8.45 -0.44
C THR A 84 4.62 9.03 0.33
N SER A 85 4.37 9.64 1.49
CA SER A 85 5.41 10.25 2.34
C SER A 85 6.37 9.22 2.96
N CYS A 86 5.94 7.97 3.07
CA CYS A 86 6.72 6.88 3.67
C CYS A 86 6.84 5.62 2.80
N GLY A 87 6.08 5.53 1.71
CA GLY A 87 6.06 4.41 0.77
C GLY A 87 7.10 4.52 -0.33
N ASP A 88 7.45 3.36 -0.89
CA ASP A 88 8.28 3.27 -2.10
C ASP A 88 7.41 2.99 -3.34
N TYR A 89 6.32 2.25 -3.15
CA TYR A 89 5.29 1.97 -4.15
C TYR A 89 3.91 2.22 -3.55
N ILE A 90 2.98 2.67 -4.38
CA ILE A 90 1.56 2.78 -4.04
C ILE A 90 0.76 2.00 -5.09
N ASP A 91 -0.23 1.23 -4.65
CA ASP A 91 -1.22 0.58 -5.53
C ASP A 91 -2.51 1.39 -5.59
N VAL A 92 -3.11 1.48 -6.78
CA VAL A 92 -4.45 2.03 -6.97
C VAL A 92 -5.19 1.28 -8.07
N ASP A 93 -6.47 0.95 -7.82
CA ASP A 93 -7.36 0.35 -8.83
C ASP A 93 -7.51 1.29 -10.03
N ILE A 94 -7.34 0.77 -11.26
CA ILE A 94 -7.57 1.45 -12.54
C ILE A 94 -8.98 2.06 -12.64
N ARG A 95 -9.96 1.49 -11.92
CA ARG A 95 -11.36 1.96 -11.88
C ARG A 95 -11.56 3.14 -10.92
N THR A 96 -10.51 3.58 -10.23
CA THR A 96 -10.54 4.85 -9.49
C THR A 96 -10.70 6.02 -10.47
N ASP A 97 -11.41 7.07 -10.07
CA ASP A 97 -11.56 8.27 -10.88
C ASP A 97 -10.21 8.79 -11.40
N LYS A 98 -10.15 9.12 -12.70
CA LYS A 98 -8.91 9.49 -13.39
C LYS A 98 -8.25 10.73 -12.78
N ALA A 99 -9.02 11.69 -12.27
CA ALA A 99 -8.45 12.87 -11.62
C ALA A 99 -7.81 12.51 -10.27
N LEU A 100 -8.39 11.55 -9.53
CA LEU A 100 -7.81 11.03 -8.29
C LEU A 100 -6.52 10.24 -8.55
N ILE A 101 -6.50 9.38 -9.59
CA ILE A 101 -5.27 8.67 -10.00
C ILE A 101 -4.17 9.68 -10.37
N LYS A 102 -4.50 10.72 -11.15
CA LYS A 102 -3.53 11.78 -11.49
C LYS A 102 -2.99 12.49 -10.24
N LYS A 103 -3.86 12.85 -9.29
CA LYS A 103 -3.45 13.47 -8.02
C LYS A 103 -2.47 12.59 -7.26
N LEU A 104 -2.74 11.29 -7.18
CA LEU A 104 -1.86 10.32 -6.52
C LEU A 104 -0.52 10.15 -7.27
N ALA A 105 -0.55 10.09 -8.60
CA ALA A 105 0.64 9.96 -9.44
C ALA A 105 1.62 11.12 -9.29
N LEU A 106 1.14 12.34 -9.03
CA LEU A 106 2.00 13.51 -8.76
C LEU A 106 2.73 13.42 -7.41
N SER A 107 2.23 12.60 -6.48
CA SER A 107 2.76 12.49 -5.11
C SER A 107 3.56 11.20 -4.89
N ALA A 108 3.26 10.13 -5.62
CA ALA A 108 3.88 8.82 -5.46
C ALA A 108 5.24 8.75 -6.18
N LYS A 109 6.25 8.15 -5.52
CA LYS A 109 7.54 7.86 -6.17
C LYS A 109 7.38 6.87 -7.32
N LYS A 110 6.56 5.84 -7.09
CA LYS A 110 6.17 4.82 -8.07
C LYS A 110 4.73 4.44 -7.81
N LEU A 111 3.92 4.48 -8.86
CA LEU A 111 2.51 4.11 -8.82
C LEU A 111 2.33 2.81 -9.59
N ILE A 112 1.70 1.82 -8.95
CA ILE A 112 1.18 0.61 -9.59
C ILE A 112 -0.31 0.87 -9.81
N ILE A 113 -0.75 0.71 -11.05
CA ILE A 113 -2.17 0.78 -11.40
C ILE A 113 -2.62 -0.64 -11.66
N SER A 114 -3.47 -1.16 -10.78
CA SER A 114 -3.89 -2.57 -10.80
C SER A 114 -5.34 -2.72 -11.25
N TYR A 115 -5.69 -3.94 -11.65
CA TYR A 115 -7.05 -4.33 -11.99
C TYR A 115 -7.29 -5.74 -11.46
N HIS A 116 -8.43 -5.93 -10.79
CA HIS A 116 -8.84 -7.22 -10.24
C HIS A 116 -10.21 -7.57 -10.81
N ASN A 117 -10.24 -8.65 -11.60
CA ASN A 117 -11.49 -9.30 -12.01
C ASN A 117 -11.79 -10.45 -11.03
N PHE A 118 -12.98 -10.42 -10.43
CA PHE A 118 -13.45 -11.43 -9.48
C PHE A 118 -14.59 -12.29 -10.04
N GLU A 119 -14.90 -12.11 -11.33
CA GLU A 119 -15.84 -12.89 -12.13
C GLU A 119 -15.10 -13.78 -13.12
#